data_AF-A0AAU1ZBI9-F1
#
_entry.id   AF-A0AAU1ZBI9-F1
#
_cell.length_a   1.000
_cell.length_b   1.000
_cell.length_c   1.000
_cell.angle_alpha   90.00
_cell.angle_beta   90.00
_cell.angle_gamma   90.00
#
_symmetry.space_group_name_H-M   'P 1'
#
loop_
_entity.id
_entity.type
_entity.pdbx_description
1 polymer ?
#
loop_
_entity_poly.entity_id
_entity_poly.type
_entity_poly.pdbx_seq_one_letter_code
_entity_poly.pdbx_strand_id
1 'polypeptide(L)'
;MPKDAAVEEFARHVRALKARDGRSYEALGRRLSVSASTLHRYCSGATVPEEFAVVDRLALLCGADEEERRALEVAWSRADGARRPPVPEPDAEPEPGPEPKPAPEPAPAPEPASEPELEPVHARVPALPSERRRRRWGWVGVVCGALAVVGTVTLGAVLLPGKTRERAAEPPAPLTWTVASHLWKNGCGHTYLVERTPPPPPEAADARSWAAAQGAVDGGETLVRVSVQGKGAAAVVLQALHVRVVERGAPLPWAAYRMDDGCGGAVTPRRFEVDLDRPRPVARALDGYDASGEEGRTLPAVSFPYAVSAAEPEELLVSAGAAGCDCLWYLELEWSSEGRRGTVRIGNEDGTPFRTSGAKGRPVHGYDSVGRAWITGEKPGQGG
;
A
#
# COMPACT_ATOMS: atom_id res chain seq x y z
N MET A 1 -7.58 25.67 6.38
CA MET A 1 -8.63 26.47 5.71
C MET A 1 -9.56 26.99 6.78
N PRO A 2 -10.20 28.17 6.62
CA PRO A 2 -11.31 28.54 7.51
C PRO A 2 -12.38 27.45 7.40
N LYS A 3 -12.96 27.09 8.55
CA LYS A 3 -13.98 26.05 8.63
C LYS A 3 -15.32 26.70 8.29
N ASP A 4 -16.09 26.13 7.37
CA ASP A 4 -17.37 26.72 6.98
C ASP A 4 -18.28 26.90 8.19
N ALA A 5 -18.77 28.13 8.37
CA ALA A 5 -19.51 28.51 9.58
C ALA A 5 -20.76 27.64 9.80
N ALA A 6 -21.43 27.25 8.71
CA ALA A 6 -22.57 26.32 8.75
C ALA A 6 -22.18 24.91 9.22
N VAL A 7 -21.02 24.39 8.80
CA VAL A 7 -20.50 23.07 9.21
C VAL A 7 -20.10 23.09 10.68
N GLU A 8 -19.48 24.17 11.16
CA GLU A 8 -19.14 24.33 12.59
C GLU A 8 -20.40 24.52 13.45
N GLU A 9 -21.41 25.25 12.97
CA GLU A 9 -22.70 25.41 13.65
C GLU A 9 -23.45 24.06 13.79
N PHE A 10 -23.52 23.26 12.72
CA PHE A 10 -24.05 21.90 12.78
C PHE A 10 -23.27 21.04 13.79
N ALA A 11 -21.93 21.02 13.69
CA ALA A 11 -21.06 20.26 14.58
C ALA A 11 -21.21 20.67 16.06
N ARG A 12 -21.50 21.95 16.33
CA ARG A 12 -21.76 22.48 17.69
C ARG A 12 -23.05 21.89 18.28
N HIS A 13 -24.13 21.81 17.51
CA HIS A 13 -25.39 21.22 17.98
C HIS A 13 -25.24 19.71 18.27
N VAL A 14 -24.58 18.97 17.37
CA VAL A 14 -24.30 17.53 17.57
C VAL A 14 -23.43 17.29 18.82
N ARG A 15 -22.41 18.14 19.06
CA ARG A 15 -21.60 18.10 20.29
C ARG A 15 -22.42 18.36 21.55
N ALA A 16 -23.33 19.33 21.54
CA ALA A 16 -24.17 19.65 22.69
C ALA A 16 -25.06 18.46 23.10
N LEU A 17 -25.68 17.80 22.11
CA LEU A 17 -26.48 16.59 22.33
C LEU A 17 -25.64 15.43 22.90
N LYS A 18 -24.44 15.18 22.33
CA LYS A 18 -23.50 14.17 22.88
C LYS A 18 -23.07 14.50 24.30
N ALA A 19 -22.79 15.77 24.60
CA ALA A 19 -22.34 16.22 25.92
C ALA A 19 -23.43 16.02 26.99
N ARG A 20 -24.70 16.30 26.65
CA ARG A 20 -25.85 16.05 27.54
C ARG A 20 -26.07 14.56 27.83
N ASP A 21 -25.86 13.71 26.83
CA ASP A 21 -26.08 12.27 26.94
C ASP A 21 -25.00 11.53 27.77
N GLY A 22 -23.79 12.08 27.86
CA GLY A 22 -22.69 11.56 28.69
C GLY A 22 -22.07 10.23 28.22
N ARG A 23 -22.64 9.55 27.22
CA ARG A 23 -22.13 8.26 26.72
C ARG A 23 -20.87 8.43 25.86
N SER A 24 -20.04 7.40 25.79
CA SER A 24 -18.89 7.35 24.87
C SER A 24 -19.32 7.25 23.41
N TYR A 25 -18.44 7.64 22.48
CA TYR A 25 -18.69 7.53 21.05
C TYR A 25 -18.94 6.08 20.59
N GLU A 26 -18.32 5.09 21.25
CA GLU A 26 -18.62 3.67 21.01
C GLU A 26 -20.03 3.28 21.46
N ALA A 27 -20.46 3.73 22.65
CA ALA A 27 -21.76 3.39 23.20
C ALA A 27 -22.91 3.97 22.37
N LEU A 28 -22.72 5.17 21.81
CA LEU A 28 -23.64 5.75 20.82
C LEU A 28 -23.54 5.05 19.46
N GLY A 29 -22.33 4.79 18.98
CA GLY A 29 -22.09 4.16 17.67
C GLY A 29 -22.73 2.78 17.54
N ARG A 30 -22.55 1.92 18.55
CA ARG A 30 -23.18 0.59 18.62
C ARG A 30 -24.72 0.63 18.56
N ARG A 31 -25.36 1.71 19.01
CA ARG A 31 -26.83 1.87 18.99
C ARG A 31 -27.36 2.51 17.70
N LEU A 32 -26.49 3.16 16.93
CA LEU A 32 -26.83 3.82 15.66
C LEU A 32 -26.43 3.00 14.43
N SER A 33 -25.72 1.88 14.61
CA SER A 33 -25.04 1.12 13.56
C SER A 33 -24.03 1.97 12.78
N VAL A 34 -23.36 2.90 13.48
CA VAL A 34 -22.41 3.86 12.93
C VAL A 34 -21.12 3.81 13.76
N SER A 35 -19.95 3.94 13.12
CA SER A 35 -18.69 3.89 13.88
C SER A 35 -18.54 5.06 14.85
N ALA A 36 -17.86 4.82 15.98
CA ALA A 36 -17.47 5.87 16.93
C ALA A 36 -16.71 7.03 16.25
N SER A 37 -15.85 6.70 15.28
CA SER A 37 -15.09 7.67 14.49
C SER A 37 -15.95 8.52 13.55
N THR A 38 -17.03 7.96 13.01
CA THR A 38 -17.99 8.68 12.17
C THR A 38 -18.79 9.68 13.01
N LEU A 39 -19.27 9.27 14.19
CA LEU A 39 -19.88 10.19 15.16
C LEU A 39 -18.91 11.28 15.63
N HIS A 40 -17.65 10.93 15.87
CA HIS A 40 -16.62 11.89 16.21
C HIS A 40 -16.38 12.90 15.07
N ARG A 41 -16.38 12.48 13.81
CA ARG A 41 -16.29 13.36 12.63
C ARG A 41 -17.47 14.33 12.50
N TYR A 42 -18.69 13.89 12.85
CA TYR A 42 -19.86 14.77 12.89
C TYR A 42 -19.74 15.81 14.03
N CYS A 43 -19.35 15.36 15.23
CA CYS A 43 -19.08 16.25 16.37
C CYS A 43 -17.94 17.24 16.10
N SER A 44 -16.87 16.83 15.43
CA SER A 44 -15.72 17.68 15.13
C SER A 44 -15.91 18.52 13.86
N GLY A 45 -17.04 18.42 13.15
CA GLY A 45 -17.28 19.13 11.89
C GLY A 45 -16.30 18.77 10.78
N ALA A 46 -15.68 17.58 10.86
CA ALA A 46 -14.81 17.04 9.82
C ALA A 46 -15.61 16.32 8.72
N THR A 47 -16.90 16.05 8.94
CA THR A 47 -17.84 15.57 7.91
C THR A 47 -19.26 15.96 8.28
N VAL A 48 -20.08 16.30 7.29
CA VAL A 48 -21.54 16.38 7.40
C VAL A 48 -22.12 15.06 6.85
N PRO A 49 -23.02 14.36 7.57
CA PRO A 49 -23.68 13.16 7.05
C PRO A 49 -24.53 13.48 5.81
N GLU A 50 -24.61 12.53 4.87
CA GLU A 50 -25.38 12.70 3.63
C GLU A 50 -26.90 12.55 3.84
N GLU A 51 -27.30 11.86 4.90
CA GLU A 51 -28.70 11.72 5.32
C GLU A 51 -28.91 12.28 6.73
N PHE A 52 -29.90 13.16 6.89
CA PHE A 52 -30.31 13.66 8.21
C PHE A 52 -30.77 12.54 9.16
N ALA A 53 -31.31 11.44 8.63
CA ALA A 53 -31.84 10.32 9.42
C ALA A 53 -30.84 9.69 10.40
N VAL A 54 -29.53 9.75 10.11
CA VAL A 54 -28.47 9.30 11.03
C VAL A 54 -28.35 10.24 12.25
N VAL A 55 -28.48 11.55 12.02
CA VAL A 55 -28.41 12.59 13.05
C VAL A 55 -29.70 12.63 13.86
N ASP A 56 -30.86 12.45 13.21
CA ASP A 56 -32.15 12.43 13.88
C ASP A 56 -32.26 11.26 14.89
N ARG A 57 -31.80 10.07 14.49
CA ARG A 57 -31.67 8.93 15.41
C ARG A 57 -30.72 9.22 16.57
N LEU A 58 -29.61 9.93 16.33
CA LEU A 58 -28.69 10.35 17.39
C LEU A 58 -29.38 11.33 18.36
N ALA A 59 -30.09 12.32 17.85
CA ALA A 59 -30.83 13.30 18.65
C ALA A 59 -31.87 12.63 19.55
N LEU A 60 -32.67 11.70 19.00
CA LEU A 60 -33.62 10.89 19.77
C LEU A 60 -32.93 10.03 20.84
N LEU A 61 -31.77 9.41 20.55
CA LEU A 61 -30.99 8.63 21.54
C LEU A 61 -30.36 9.49 22.66
N CYS A 62 -30.15 10.78 22.40
CA CYS A 62 -29.68 11.80 23.34
C CYS A 62 -30.82 12.60 24.01
N GLY A 63 -32.08 12.15 23.84
CA GLY A 63 -33.26 12.76 24.45
C GLY A 63 -33.56 14.18 23.97
N ALA A 64 -33.32 14.47 22.68
CA ALA A 64 -33.66 15.76 22.08
C ALA A 64 -35.18 15.94 21.94
N ASP A 65 -35.64 17.15 22.23
CA ASP A 65 -37.04 17.53 21.98
C ASP A 65 -37.29 17.91 20.50
N GLU A 66 -38.54 18.24 20.17
CA GLU A 66 -38.93 18.56 18.79
C GLU A 66 -38.35 19.89 18.30
N GLU A 67 -38.10 20.86 19.18
CA GLU A 67 -37.52 22.16 18.83
C GLU A 67 -36.02 22.01 18.55
N GLU A 68 -35.30 21.26 19.40
CA GLU A 68 -33.90 20.90 19.19
C GLU A 68 -33.68 20.12 17.90
N ARG A 69 -34.58 19.18 17.56
CA ARG A 69 -34.51 18.41 16.31
C ARG A 69 -34.73 19.27 15.07
N ARG A 70 -35.71 20.20 15.08
CA ARG A 70 -35.91 21.16 13.98
C ARG A 70 -34.71 22.11 13.83
N ALA A 71 -34.15 22.61 14.93
CA ALA A 71 -32.95 23.45 14.89
C ALA A 71 -31.75 22.70 14.28
N LEU A 72 -31.60 21.42 14.62
CA LEU A 72 -30.57 20.54 14.08
C LEU A 72 -30.78 20.22 12.59
N GLU A 73 -32.02 20.05 12.13
CA GLU A 73 -32.38 19.86 10.72
C GLU A 73 -32.07 21.11 9.87
N VAL A 74 -32.38 22.30 10.39
CA VAL A 74 -32.02 23.58 9.74
C VAL A 74 -30.51 23.75 9.67
N ALA A 75 -29.78 23.45 10.75
CA ALA A 75 -28.32 23.52 10.77
C ALA A 75 -27.68 22.50 9.83
N TRP A 76 -28.19 21.27 9.77
CA TRP A 76 -27.75 20.24 8.84
C TRP A 76 -28.02 20.64 7.38
N SER A 77 -29.20 21.17 7.07
CA SER A 77 -29.57 21.60 5.72
C SER A 77 -28.65 22.73 5.20
N ARG A 78 -28.27 23.66 6.07
CA ARG A 78 -27.26 24.70 5.73
C ARG A 78 -25.87 24.11 5.54
N ALA A 79 -25.49 23.11 6.32
CA ALA A 79 -24.19 22.46 6.23
C ALA A 79 -24.06 21.56 4.99
N ASP A 80 -25.13 20.86 4.59
CA ASP A 80 -25.16 20.11 3.32
C ASP A 80 -25.28 21.05 2.11
N GLY A 81 -26.06 22.14 2.22
CA GLY A 81 -26.10 23.20 1.20
C GLY A 81 -24.76 23.92 0.99
N ALA A 82 -23.88 23.97 2.00
CA ALA A 82 -22.51 24.45 1.85
C ALA A 82 -21.57 23.39 1.23
N ARG A 83 -21.90 22.09 1.36
CA ARG A 83 -21.17 20.96 0.75
C ARG A 83 -21.55 20.76 -0.72
N ARG A 84 -22.80 21.01 -1.08
CA ARG A 84 -23.35 20.81 -2.42
C ARG A 84 -23.19 22.10 -3.23
N PRO A 85 -22.50 22.09 -4.39
CA PRO A 85 -22.48 23.27 -5.25
C PRO A 85 -23.92 23.62 -5.68
N PRO A 86 -24.24 24.90 -5.93
CA PRO A 86 -25.53 25.27 -6.47
C PRO A 86 -25.77 24.47 -7.74
N VAL A 87 -26.93 23.81 -7.82
CA VAL A 87 -27.38 23.19 -9.06
C VAL A 87 -27.44 24.31 -10.10
N PRO A 88 -26.74 24.21 -11.24
CA PRO A 88 -26.91 25.19 -12.30
C PRO A 88 -28.40 25.25 -12.64
N GLU A 89 -28.95 26.46 -12.70
CA GLU A 89 -30.32 26.65 -13.19
C GLU A 89 -30.42 25.93 -14.55
N PRO A 90 -31.49 25.17 -14.81
CA PRO A 90 -31.61 24.46 -16.08
C PRO A 90 -31.53 25.48 -17.20
N ASP A 91 -30.47 25.39 -18.01
CA ASP A 91 -30.35 26.18 -19.23
C ASP A 91 -31.67 26.07 -20.00
N ALA A 92 -32.24 27.22 -20.34
CA ALA A 92 -33.52 27.28 -21.03
C ALA A 92 -33.45 26.41 -22.29
N GLU A 93 -34.54 25.67 -22.58
CA GLU A 93 -34.63 24.80 -23.74
C GLU A 93 -34.11 25.53 -24.99
N PRO A 94 -33.13 24.96 -25.73
CA PRO A 94 -32.67 25.58 -26.95
C PRO A 94 -33.84 25.60 -27.94
N GLU A 95 -34.26 26.81 -28.32
CA GLU A 95 -35.27 27.06 -29.37
C GLU A 95 -35.02 26.14 -30.58
N PRO A 96 -36.07 25.48 -31.11
CA PRO A 96 -35.90 24.46 -32.15
C PRO A 96 -35.32 25.08 -33.43
N GLY A 97 -34.06 24.73 -33.73
CA GLY A 97 -33.40 25.09 -34.98
C GLY A 97 -34.15 24.51 -36.20
N PRO A 98 -34.14 25.21 -37.35
CA PRO A 98 -34.95 24.84 -38.50
C PRO A 98 -34.52 23.51 -39.13
N GLU A 99 -35.51 22.73 -39.58
CA GLU A 99 -35.32 21.38 -40.14
C GLU A 99 -34.33 21.33 -41.33
N PRO A 100 -33.43 20.33 -41.39
CA PRO A 100 -32.58 20.12 -42.56
C PRO A 100 -33.39 19.55 -43.74
N LYS A 101 -33.17 20.11 -44.93
CA LYS A 101 -33.81 19.63 -46.17
C LYS A 101 -33.41 18.19 -46.52
N PRO A 102 -34.28 17.39 -47.18
CA PRO A 102 -33.94 16.04 -47.60
C PRO A 102 -32.83 16.02 -48.65
N ALA A 103 -31.86 15.12 -48.49
CA ALA A 103 -30.93 14.74 -49.54
C ALA A 103 -31.58 13.72 -50.50
N PRO A 104 -31.23 13.71 -51.81
CA PRO A 104 -31.80 12.78 -52.77
C PRO A 104 -31.29 11.34 -52.59
N GLU A 105 -32.12 10.38 -53.01
CA GLU A 105 -31.85 8.93 -52.90
C GLU A 105 -30.59 8.47 -53.66
N PRO A 106 -29.89 7.42 -53.19
CA PRO A 106 -28.81 6.78 -53.93
C PRO A 106 -29.34 5.93 -55.09
N ALA A 107 -28.68 6.02 -56.24
CA ALA A 107 -28.96 5.18 -57.41
C ALA A 107 -28.63 3.69 -57.14
N PRO A 108 -29.30 2.73 -57.81
CA PRO A 108 -29.14 1.30 -57.55
C PRO A 108 -27.79 0.76 -58.00
N ALA A 109 -27.25 -0.18 -57.22
CA ALA A 109 -26.05 -0.94 -57.56
C ALA A 109 -26.34 -2.02 -58.63
N PRO A 110 -25.36 -2.38 -59.49
CA PRO A 110 -25.49 -3.50 -60.42
C PRO A 110 -25.34 -4.86 -59.70
N GLU A 111 -26.02 -5.87 -60.25
CA GLU A 111 -26.06 -7.25 -59.75
C GLU A 111 -24.72 -8.02 -59.90
N PRO A 112 -24.51 -9.10 -59.12
CA PRO A 112 -23.22 -9.79 -59.04
C PRO A 112 -22.96 -10.76 -60.20
N ALA A 113 -21.71 -10.85 -60.64
CA ALA A 113 -21.23 -11.86 -61.58
C ALA A 113 -20.30 -12.87 -60.88
N SER A 114 -20.81 -14.11 -60.77
CA SER A 114 -20.09 -15.39 -60.84
C SER A 114 -18.81 -15.63 -60.02
N GLU A 115 -18.89 -16.58 -59.07
CA GLU A 115 -17.73 -17.34 -58.56
C GLU A 115 -16.95 -18.06 -59.67
N PRO A 116 -15.68 -18.38 -59.40
CA PRO A 116 -15.35 -19.81 -59.39
C PRO A 116 -14.73 -20.31 -58.07
N GLU A 117 -15.21 -21.47 -57.67
CA GLU A 117 -14.66 -22.41 -56.68
C GLU A 117 -13.19 -22.80 -57.00
N LEU A 118 -12.35 -22.97 -55.97
CA LEU A 118 -11.29 -24.01 -55.90
C LEU A 118 -10.52 -24.01 -54.55
N GLU A 119 -10.77 -25.06 -53.76
CA GLU A 119 -9.93 -25.82 -52.79
C GLU A 119 -8.83 -25.17 -51.88
N PRO A 120 -8.65 -25.67 -50.64
CA PRO A 120 -7.75 -25.07 -49.64
C PRO A 120 -6.29 -25.56 -49.68
N VAL A 121 -5.34 -24.67 -49.40
CA VAL A 121 -3.92 -25.02 -49.21
C VAL A 121 -3.45 -24.71 -47.78
N HIS A 122 -3.07 -25.75 -47.04
CA HIS A 122 -2.51 -25.63 -45.69
C HIS A 122 -1.10 -25.02 -45.67
N ALA A 123 -0.91 -23.94 -44.90
CA ALA A 123 0.42 -23.47 -44.51
C ALA A 123 0.89 -24.16 -43.21
N ARG A 124 1.98 -24.93 -43.28
CA ARG A 124 2.59 -25.60 -42.11
C ARG A 124 3.57 -24.69 -41.37
N VAL A 125 3.55 -24.82 -40.04
CA VAL A 125 4.64 -24.39 -39.15
C VAL A 125 5.86 -25.31 -39.33
N PRO A 126 7.10 -24.79 -39.42
CA PRO A 126 8.31 -25.57 -39.26
C PRO A 126 8.84 -25.50 -37.81
N ALA A 127 9.12 -26.67 -37.23
CA ALA A 127 9.87 -26.82 -35.98
C ALA A 127 11.29 -27.38 -36.25
N LEU A 128 12.13 -27.31 -35.21
CA LEU A 128 13.55 -27.69 -35.12
C LEU A 128 13.93 -29.08 -35.67
N PRO A 129 15.24 -29.33 -35.88
CA PRO A 129 15.82 -30.67 -35.72
C PRO A 129 17.02 -30.78 -34.74
N SER A 130 17.35 -32.04 -34.38
CA SER A 130 18.45 -32.53 -33.53
C SER A 130 19.29 -33.61 -34.29
N GLU A 131 20.27 -34.38 -33.78
CA GLU A 131 20.81 -34.68 -32.43
C GLU A 131 22.32 -35.04 -32.57
N ARG A 132 22.99 -35.43 -31.48
CA ARG A 132 24.34 -36.02 -31.42
C ARG A 132 24.61 -37.12 -32.47
N ARG A 133 25.91 -37.33 -32.83
CA ARG A 133 26.77 -38.43 -32.29
C ARG A 133 28.15 -38.62 -32.98
N ARG A 134 29.21 -38.66 -32.14
CA ARG A 134 30.59 -39.21 -32.30
C ARG A 134 31.07 -39.85 -33.64
N ARG A 135 32.30 -39.47 -34.07
CA ARG A 135 33.45 -40.41 -34.23
C ARG A 135 34.84 -39.71 -34.22
N ARG A 136 35.94 -40.47 -34.32
CA ARG A 136 37.35 -40.14 -33.92
C ARG A 136 38.32 -40.11 -35.11
N TRP A 137 39.34 -39.24 -35.07
CA TRP A 137 40.80 -39.47 -35.26
C TRP A 137 41.54 -38.15 -34.95
N GLY A 138 42.74 -38.10 -34.35
CA GLY A 138 44.05 -38.38 -34.99
C GLY A 138 44.38 -37.24 -35.96
N TRP A 139 45.40 -36.39 -35.80
CA TRP A 139 46.82 -36.69 -35.59
C TRP A 139 47.61 -35.59 -34.84
N VAL A 140 48.69 -36.05 -34.21
CA VAL A 140 49.98 -35.45 -33.84
C VAL A 140 50.50 -34.33 -34.77
N GLY A 141 51.17 -33.32 -34.19
CA GLY A 141 51.90 -32.27 -34.92
C GLY A 141 52.72 -31.36 -33.99
N VAL A 142 53.80 -31.89 -33.40
CA VAL A 142 54.79 -31.13 -32.61
C VAL A 142 55.79 -30.43 -33.54
N VAL A 143 56.26 -29.23 -33.15
CA VAL A 143 57.62 -28.62 -33.32
C VAL A 143 57.44 -27.12 -33.01
N CYS A 144 57.88 -26.57 -31.86
CA CYS A 144 59.24 -26.39 -31.33
C CYS A 144 60.11 -25.42 -32.14
N GLY A 145 60.40 -24.25 -31.57
CA GLY A 145 61.25 -23.22 -32.17
C GLY A 145 61.57 -22.10 -31.18
N ALA A 146 62.30 -22.44 -30.12
CA ALA A 146 62.70 -21.50 -29.07
C ALA A 146 64.00 -20.77 -29.40
N LEU A 147 64.20 -19.61 -28.76
CA LEU A 147 65.42 -19.07 -28.08
C LEU A 147 65.20 -17.54 -27.93
N ALA A 148 65.03 -16.97 -26.72
CA ALA A 148 66.04 -16.73 -25.66
C ALA A 148 67.10 -15.67 -26.10
N VAL A 149 67.59 -14.72 -25.29
CA VAL A 149 67.71 -14.60 -23.82
C VAL A 149 67.62 -13.10 -23.41
N VAL A 150 67.32 -12.84 -22.12
CA VAL A 150 67.86 -11.79 -21.21
C VAL A 150 66.73 -11.06 -20.47
N GLY A 151 66.63 -11.32 -19.16
CA GLY A 151 65.57 -10.76 -18.30
C GLY A 151 65.57 -11.30 -16.86
N THR A 152 66.74 -11.69 -16.34
CA THR A 152 66.89 -12.12 -14.95
C THR A 152 66.75 -10.92 -14.01
N VAL A 153 65.74 -10.94 -13.11
CA VAL A 153 65.78 -10.48 -11.69
C VAL A 153 64.38 -10.41 -11.03
N THR A 154 63.28 -10.31 -11.80
CA THR A 154 61.92 -10.07 -11.22
C THR A 154 61.03 -11.30 -11.03
N LEU A 155 61.57 -12.54 -11.15
CA LEU A 155 60.79 -13.79 -11.05
C LEU A 155 60.98 -14.52 -9.70
N GLY A 156 60.95 -13.78 -8.58
CA GLY A 156 61.10 -14.32 -7.22
C GLY A 156 59.86 -14.21 -6.32
N ALA A 157 58.78 -13.57 -6.78
CA ALA A 157 57.66 -13.14 -5.91
C ALA A 157 56.26 -13.68 -6.29
N VAL A 158 56.16 -14.55 -7.30
CA VAL A 158 54.87 -14.92 -7.92
C VAL A 158 54.37 -16.33 -7.56
N LEU A 159 55.13 -17.10 -6.77
CA LEU A 159 54.77 -18.48 -6.37
C LEU A 159 54.78 -18.73 -4.86
N LEU A 160 54.40 -17.72 -4.07
CA LEU A 160 53.78 -17.98 -2.78
C LEU A 160 52.30 -18.27 -3.03
N PRO A 161 51.76 -19.46 -2.70
CA PRO A 161 50.33 -19.65 -2.69
C PRO A 161 49.78 -18.73 -1.61
N GLY A 162 49.18 -17.62 -2.04
CA GLY A 162 48.44 -16.75 -1.15
C GLY A 162 47.35 -17.58 -0.51
N LYS A 163 47.57 -18.00 0.73
CA LYS A 163 46.50 -18.55 1.57
C LYS A 163 45.43 -17.49 1.57
N THR A 164 44.36 -17.73 0.81
CA THR A 164 43.11 -17.03 1.00
C THR A 164 42.83 -17.14 2.48
N ARG A 165 42.92 -16.02 3.21
CA ARG A 165 42.44 -15.98 4.58
C ARG A 165 40.95 -16.15 4.45
N GLU A 166 40.53 -17.41 4.50
CA GLU A 166 39.15 -17.80 4.70
C GLU A 166 38.70 -17.03 5.93
N ARG A 167 37.90 -15.98 5.67
CA ARG A 167 37.55 -14.98 6.67
C ARG A 167 36.71 -15.73 7.68
N ALA A 168 37.31 -16.04 8.83
CA ALA A 168 36.67 -16.81 9.89
C ALA A 168 35.25 -16.29 10.08
N ALA A 169 34.27 -17.19 9.89
CA ALA A 169 32.87 -16.80 9.85
C ALA A 169 32.53 -16.06 11.13
N GLU A 170 32.08 -14.81 10.99
CA GLU A 170 31.80 -13.95 12.12
C GLU A 170 30.68 -14.59 12.95
N PRO A 171 30.85 -14.78 14.28
CA PRO A 171 29.91 -15.54 15.07
C PRO A 171 28.51 -14.91 14.96
N PRO A 172 27.45 -15.72 14.79
CA PRO A 172 26.13 -15.22 14.44
C PRO A 172 25.63 -14.19 15.46
N ALA A 173 24.78 -13.28 14.97
CA ALA A 173 24.19 -12.24 15.81
C ALA A 173 23.50 -12.86 17.04
N PRO A 174 23.69 -12.28 18.25
CA PRO A 174 23.12 -12.78 19.51
C PRO A 174 21.61 -12.53 19.63
N LEU A 175 20.95 -12.13 18.55
CA LEU A 175 19.53 -11.90 18.44
C LEU A 175 18.89 -12.79 17.37
N THR A 176 17.57 -12.91 17.42
CA THR A 176 16.70 -13.48 16.39
C THR A 176 15.57 -12.49 16.11
N TRP A 177 14.90 -12.64 14.97
CA TRP A 177 13.74 -11.81 14.62
C TRP A 177 12.70 -12.61 13.84
N THR A 178 11.44 -12.18 13.94
CA THR A 178 10.35 -12.57 13.03
C THR A 178 9.86 -11.34 12.27
N VAL A 179 9.18 -11.56 11.15
CA VAL A 179 8.67 -10.51 10.27
C VAL A 179 7.22 -10.81 9.93
N ALA A 180 6.40 -9.77 9.86
CA ALA A 180 5.10 -9.79 9.19
C ALA A 180 5.01 -8.53 8.31
N SER A 181 4.88 -8.69 6.99
CA SER A 181 4.93 -7.59 6.02
C SER A 181 3.60 -7.23 5.36
N HIS A 182 2.66 -8.17 5.29
CA HIS A 182 1.29 -7.94 4.82
C HIS A 182 0.35 -7.56 5.95
N LEU A 183 0.75 -6.59 6.79
CA LEU A 183 -0.09 -6.08 7.87
C LEU A 183 -1.03 -5.00 7.35
N TRP A 184 -2.31 -5.14 7.65
CA TRP A 184 -3.30 -4.13 7.31
C TRP A 184 -3.39 -3.08 8.41
N LYS A 185 -3.47 -1.81 8.01
CA LYS A 185 -3.61 -0.66 8.90
C LYS A 185 -4.86 -0.85 9.76
N ASN A 186 -4.70 -0.74 11.08
CA ASN A 186 -5.76 -0.99 12.06
C ASN A 186 -6.49 -2.35 11.92
N GLY A 187 -5.90 -3.33 11.22
CA GLY A 187 -6.50 -4.63 10.93
C GLY A 187 -7.46 -4.67 9.73
N CYS A 188 -7.65 -3.56 9.00
CA CYS A 188 -8.56 -3.50 7.84
C CYS A 188 -7.97 -2.80 6.59
N GLY A 189 -7.24 -1.70 6.77
CA GLY A 189 -6.90 -0.80 5.66
C GLY A 189 -5.64 -1.24 4.94
N HIS A 190 -5.77 -1.67 3.70
CA HIS A 190 -4.63 -1.93 2.82
C HIS A 190 -4.98 -1.73 1.36
N THR A 191 -3.97 -1.48 0.53
CA THR A 191 -4.14 -1.40 -0.93
C THR A 191 -3.10 -2.29 -1.59
N TYR A 192 -3.57 -3.20 -2.44
CA TYR A 192 -2.70 -4.02 -3.28
C TYR A 192 -2.76 -3.53 -4.73
N LEU A 193 -1.64 -3.62 -5.41
CA LEU A 193 -1.54 -3.50 -6.86
C LEU A 193 -1.57 -4.90 -7.46
N VAL A 194 -2.49 -5.15 -8.39
CA VAL A 194 -2.66 -6.46 -9.04
C VAL A 194 -2.86 -6.25 -10.54
N GLU A 195 -2.17 -7.03 -11.37
CA GLU A 195 -2.20 -6.89 -12.84
C GLU A 195 -3.57 -7.18 -13.46
N ARG A 196 -4.35 -8.07 -12.81
CA ARG A 196 -5.69 -8.51 -13.25
C ARG A 196 -6.65 -8.40 -12.08
N THR A 197 -7.93 -8.24 -12.36
CA THR A 197 -8.99 -8.24 -11.34
C THR A 197 -8.88 -9.49 -10.46
N PRO A 198 -8.61 -9.34 -9.15
CA PRO A 198 -8.43 -10.47 -8.27
C PRO A 198 -9.79 -11.05 -7.83
N PRO A 199 -9.82 -12.21 -7.15
CA PRO A 199 -10.98 -12.64 -6.37
C PRO A 199 -11.37 -11.58 -5.32
N PRO A 200 -12.49 -11.78 -4.59
CA PRO A 200 -12.87 -10.95 -3.46
C PRO A 200 -11.71 -10.69 -2.46
N PRO A 201 -11.73 -9.57 -1.72
CA PRO A 201 -10.74 -9.30 -0.69
C PRO A 201 -10.73 -10.42 0.35
N PRO A 202 -9.54 -10.82 0.88
CA PRO A 202 -9.44 -11.84 1.90
C PRO A 202 -9.82 -11.28 3.28
N GLU A 203 -9.89 -12.15 4.27
CA GLU A 203 -9.72 -11.71 5.67
C GLU A 203 -8.28 -11.23 5.89
N ALA A 204 -8.08 -10.27 6.80
CA ALA A 204 -6.75 -9.70 7.07
C ALA A 204 -5.71 -10.76 7.52
N ALA A 205 -6.15 -11.86 8.11
CA ALA A 205 -5.30 -12.99 8.50
C ALA A 205 -4.74 -13.77 7.29
N ASP A 206 -5.48 -13.79 6.17
CA ASP A 206 -5.13 -14.48 4.93
C ASP A 206 -4.47 -13.55 3.90
N ALA A 207 -4.20 -12.29 4.27
CA ALA A 207 -3.62 -11.28 3.39
C ALA A 207 -2.35 -11.75 2.66
N ARG A 208 -1.43 -12.44 3.36
CA ARG A 208 -0.18 -12.97 2.76
C ARG A 208 -0.43 -14.09 1.75
N SER A 209 -1.29 -15.05 2.07
CA SER A 209 -1.57 -16.20 1.18
C SER A 209 -2.33 -15.74 -0.07
N TRP A 210 -3.27 -14.82 0.10
CA TRP A 210 -3.98 -14.16 -1.00
C TRP A 210 -3.01 -13.35 -1.87
N ALA A 211 -2.17 -12.49 -1.28
CA ALA A 211 -1.25 -11.64 -2.03
C ALA A 211 -0.26 -12.47 -2.86
N ALA A 212 0.31 -13.52 -2.27
CA ALA A 212 1.18 -14.46 -2.97
C ALA A 212 0.45 -15.17 -4.13
N ALA A 213 -0.80 -15.60 -3.93
CA ALA A 213 -1.60 -16.25 -4.96
C ALA A 213 -2.00 -15.33 -6.12
N GLN A 214 -2.17 -14.02 -5.88
CA GLN A 214 -2.48 -13.04 -6.91
C GLN A 214 -1.24 -12.41 -7.58
N GLY A 215 -0.04 -12.64 -7.05
CA GLY A 215 1.16 -11.88 -7.45
C GLY A 215 1.07 -10.40 -7.08
N ALA A 216 0.31 -10.09 -6.01
CA ALA A 216 0.04 -8.74 -5.58
C ALA A 216 1.27 -8.03 -5.00
N VAL A 217 1.35 -6.72 -5.18
CA VAL A 217 2.40 -5.85 -4.61
C VAL A 217 1.76 -4.81 -3.71
N ASP A 218 2.40 -4.46 -2.60
CA ASP A 218 1.88 -3.41 -1.71
C ASP A 218 1.82 -2.06 -2.42
N GLY A 219 0.64 -1.45 -2.40
CA GLY A 219 0.31 -0.22 -3.10
C GLY A 219 0.43 0.99 -2.19
N GLY A 220 1.48 1.78 -2.39
CA GLY A 220 1.70 3.08 -1.75
C GLY A 220 2.25 3.02 -0.33
N GLU A 221 1.95 2.00 0.46
CA GLU A 221 2.46 1.76 1.82
C GLU A 221 2.65 0.27 2.07
N THR A 222 3.80 -0.14 2.64
CA THR A 222 3.99 -1.45 3.28
C THR A 222 4.11 -1.24 4.79
N LEU A 223 3.38 -2.04 5.58
CA LEU A 223 3.49 -2.06 7.05
C LEU A 223 4.25 -3.32 7.49
N VAL A 224 5.48 -3.15 7.95
CA VAL A 224 6.33 -4.25 8.44
C VAL A 224 6.38 -4.21 9.96
N ARG A 225 6.02 -5.32 10.62
CA ARG A 225 6.38 -5.55 12.02
C ARG A 225 7.59 -6.47 12.07
N VAL A 226 8.60 -6.07 12.84
CA VAL A 226 9.76 -6.87 13.16
C VAL A 226 9.79 -7.07 14.67
N SER A 227 9.58 -8.31 15.12
CA SER A 227 9.66 -8.66 16.54
C SER A 227 11.07 -9.24 16.80
N VAL A 228 11.88 -8.55 17.61
CA VAL A 228 13.29 -8.84 17.84
C VAL A 228 13.49 -9.36 19.26
N GLN A 229 14.27 -10.44 19.42
CA GLN A 229 14.52 -11.08 20.72
C GLN A 229 16.00 -11.45 20.87
N GLY A 230 16.55 -11.31 22.08
CA GLY A 230 17.87 -11.82 22.42
C GLY A 230 17.87 -13.35 22.51
N LYS A 231 18.94 -14.02 22.06
CA LYS A 231 19.08 -15.48 22.15
C LYS A 231 19.45 -16.00 23.54
N GLY A 232 19.60 -15.11 24.52
CA GLY A 232 20.00 -15.44 25.89
C GLY A 232 19.69 -14.30 26.86
N ALA A 233 20.17 -14.43 28.10
CA ALA A 233 19.94 -13.45 29.17
C ALA A 233 20.79 -12.18 29.04
N ALA A 234 21.90 -12.21 28.30
CA ALA A 234 22.71 -11.03 28.05
C ALA A 234 21.94 -10.02 27.18
N ALA A 235 21.92 -8.75 27.59
CA ALA A 235 21.26 -7.70 26.83
C ALA A 235 21.95 -7.48 25.47
N VAL A 236 21.13 -7.38 24.42
CA VAL A 236 21.55 -6.96 23.09
C VAL A 236 20.98 -5.56 22.85
N VAL A 237 21.86 -4.58 22.73
CA VAL A 237 21.47 -3.20 22.47
C VAL A 237 21.27 -3.02 20.97
N LEU A 238 20.05 -2.70 20.55
CA LEU A 238 19.73 -2.30 19.19
C LEU A 238 20.11 -0.82 19.05
N GLN A 239 21.00 -0.48 18.12
CA GLN A 239 21.62 0.84 18.03
C GLN A 239 20.93 1.78 17.03
N ALA A 240 20.50 1.24 15.89
CA ALA A 240 19.84 1.99 14.84
C ALA A 240 19.07 1.05 13.88
N LEU A 241 18.04 1.59 13.22
CA LEU A 241 17.36 0.96 12.10
C LEU A 241 17.59 1.80 10.84
N HIS A 242 18.19 1.20 9.83
CA HIS A 242 18.44 1.80 8.53
C HIS A 242 17.57 1.14 7.45
N VAL A 243 17.34 1.87 6.37
CA VAL A 243 16.57 1.41 5.21
C VAL A 243 17.50 1.40 4.00
N ARG A 244 17.56 0.27 3.30
CA ARG A 244 18.31 0.13 2.05
C ARG A 244 17.36 -0.19 0.91
N VAL A 245 17.13 0.78 0.04
CA VAL A 245 16.49 0.51 -1.25
C VAL A 245 17.56 -0.03 -2.19
N VAL A 246 17.38 -1.27 -2.64
CA VAL A 246 18.33 -2.00 -3.49
C VAL A 246 18.00 -1.85 -4.98
N GLU A 247 16.74 -1.60 -5.32
CA GLU A 247 16.29 -1.34 -6.69
C GLU A 247 15.17 -0.30 -6.70
N ARG A 248 15.13 0.51 -7.77
CA ARG A 248 14.05 1.46 -8.04
C ARG A 248 13.66 1.40 -9.52
N GLY A 249 12.44 0.97 -9.79
CA GLY A 249 11.77 1.08 -11.08
C GLY A 249 10.73 2.21 -11.10
N ALA A 250 10.12 2.44 -12.27
CA ALA A 250 8.88 3.21 -12.34
C ALA A 250 7.74 2.47 -11.60
N PRO A 251 6.78 3.17 -10.97
CA PRO A 251 5.65 2.52 -10.32
C PRO A 251 4.91 1.59 -11.28
N LEU A 252 4.48 0.43 -10.79
CA LEU A 252 3.79 -0.58 -11.60
C LEU A 252 2.56 0.04 -12.30
N PRO A 253 2.28 -0.28 -13.57
CA PRO A 253 1.14 0.26 -14.32
C PRO A 253 -0.21 -0.40 -13.95
N TRP A 254 -0.24 -1.18 -12.88
CA TRP A 254 -1.39 -1.98 -12.45
C TRP A 254 -2.43 -1.17 -11.69
N ALA A 255 -3.69 -1.61 -11.76
CA ALA A 255 -4.78 -1.04 -10.97
C ALA A 255 -4.58 -1.29 -9.47
N ALA A 256 -5.14 -0.39 -8.64
CA ALA A 256 -5.14 -0.52 -7.20
C ALA A 256 -6.46 -1.13 -6.71
N TYR A 257 -6.37 -2.07 -5.78
CA TYR A 257 -7.50 -2.73 -5.15
C TYR A 257 -7.42 -2.45 -3.64
N ARG A 258 -8.40 -1.73 -3.11
CA ARG A 258 -8.54 -1.48 -1.68
C ARG A 258 -9.15 -2.71 -1.02
N MET A 259 -8.53 -3.17 0.06
CA MET A 259 -9.05 -4.30 0.84
C MET A 259 -10.08 -3.86 1.89
N ASP A 260 -10.33 -2.55 2.01
CA ASP A 260 -11.31 -1.94 2.92
C ASP A 260 -12.34 -1.08 2.18
N ASP A 261 -13.59 -1.15 2.64
CA ASP A 261 -14.66 -0.18 2.31
C ASP A 261 -14.65 1.05 3.24
N GLY A 262 -13.67 1.14 4.15
CA GLY A 262 -13.53 2.23 5.11
C GLY A 262 -12.94 1.77 6.43
N CYS A 263 -11.61 1.69 6.51
CA CYS A 263 -10.92 1.29 7.73
C CYS A 263 -10.90 2.40 8.79
N GLY A 264 -11.87 2.37 9.70
CA GLY A 264 -11.87 3.18 10.92
C GLY A 264 -10.84 2.69 11.95
N GLY A 265 -10.27 3.60 12.73
CA GLY A 265 -9.40 3.24 13.86
C GLY A 265 -9.33 4.37 14.89
N ALA A 266 -9.56 4.03 16.15
CA ALA A 266 -9.33 4.95 17.27
C ALA A 266 -7.85 4.99 17.67
N VAL A 267 -7.08 3.93 17.39
CA VAL A 267 -5.68 3.78 17.81
C VAL A 267 -4.77 3.72 16.59
N THR A 268 -3.78 4.60 16.57
CA THR A 268 -2.61 4.52 15.70
C THR A 268 -1.40 4.17 16.57
N PRO A 269 -0.69 3.04 16.33
CA PRO A 269 0.50 2.70 17.09
C PRO A 269 1.67 3.64 16.80
N ARG A 270 2.58 3.77 17.78
CA ARG A 270 3.92 4.35 17.56
C ARG A 270 4.65 3.52 16.51
N ARG A 271 5.38 4.17 15.59
CA ARG A 271 6.02 3.50 14.46
C ARG A 271 7.26 4.24 13.98
N PHE A 272 8.00 3.62 13.09
CA PHE A 272 8.97 4.28 12.22
C PHE A 272 8.34 4.60 10.87
N GLU A 273 8.33 5.86 10.46
CA GLU A 273 7.96 6.23 9.08
C GLU A 273 9.19 6.31 8.18
N VAL A 274 9.01 5.85 6.94
CA VAL A 274 10.03 5.76 5.90
C VAL A 274 9.47 6.28 4.58
N ASP A 275 10.13 7.28 4.01
CA ASP A 275 9.86 7.82 2.67
C ASP A 275 10.82 7.16 1.66
N LEU A 276 10.34 6.14 0.93
CA LEU A 276 11.15 5.33 0.01
C LEU A 276 11.57 6.09 -1.26
N ASP A 277 10.87 7.18 -1.60
CA ASP A 277 11.21 8.03 -2.74
C ASP A 277 12.49 8.86 -2.49
N ARG A 278 12.90 9.03 -1.22
CA ARG A 278 14.15 9.73 -0.88
C ARG A 278 15.37 8.97 -1.41
N PRO A 279 16.37 9.63 -2.02
CA PRO A 279 17.62 8.98 -2.40
C PRO A 279 18.31 8.23 -1.25
N ARG A 280 18.15 8.71 -0.02
CA ARG A 280 18.57 8.05 1.23
C ARG A 280 17.39 8.07 2.23
N PRO A 281 16.54 7.04 2.27
CA PRO A 281 15.45 6.95 3.23
C PRO A 281 15.97 6.85 4.66
N VAL A 282 15.22 7.39 5.61
CA VAL A 282 15.53 7.36 7.04
C VAL A 282 14.29 6.93 7.79
N ALA A 283 14.41 5.91 8.65
CA ALA A 283 13.37 5.50 9.57
C ALA A 283 13.24 6.55 10.69
N ARG A 284 12.13 7.30 10.72
CA ARG A 284 11.85 8.32 11.73
C ARG A 284 10.82 7.80 12.72
N ALA A 285 11.19 7.75 14.00
CA ALA A 285 10.25 7.46 15.08
C ALA A 285 9.14 8.53 15.09
N LEU A 286 7.88 8.08 15.05
CA LEU A 286 6.70 8.94 15.08
C LEU A 286 5.68 8.40 16.10
N ASP A 287 5.16 9.33 16.91
CA ASP A 287 4.18 9.04 17.95
C ASP A 287 2.94 8.34 17.40
N GLY A 288 2.41 7.43 18.21
CA GLY A 288 1.06 6.94 18.06
C GLY A 288 0.05 7.86 18.74
N TYR A 289 -1.23 7.57 18.55
CA TYR A 289 -2.33 8.28 19.18
C TYR A 289 -3.50 7.32 19.43
N ASP A 290 -4.14 7.43 20.58
CA ASP A 290 -5.27 6.61 20.98
C ASP A 290 -6.45 7.51 21.40
N ALA A 291 -7.43 7.58 20.51
CA ALA A 291 -8.68 8.32 20.62
C ALA A 291 -9.85 7.50 21.19
N SER A 292 -9.59 6.34 21.82
CA SER A 292 -10.66 5.52 22.44
C SER A 292 -11.17 6.08 23.78
N GLY A 293 -10.36 6.89 24.47
CA GLY A 293 -10.73 7.60 25.69
C GLY A 293 -11.57 8.86 25.45
N GLU A 294 -12.07 9.47 26.52
CA GLU A 294 -12.76 10.78 26.44
C GLU A 294 -11.82 11.90 26.01
N GLU A 295 -10.60 11.89 26.55
CA GLU A 295 -9.46 12.66 26.08
C GLU A 295 -8.51 11.69 25.37
N GLY A 296 -8.25 11.92 24.08
CA GLY A 296 -7.36 11.05 23.31
C GLY A 296 -5.89 11.26 23.71
N ARG A 297 -5.17 10.14 23.93
CA ARG A 297 -3.80 10.12 24.47
C ARG A 297 -2.75 9.90 23.39
N THR A 298 -1.64 10.64 23.47
CA THR A 298 -0.44 10.37 22.65
C THR A 298 0.28 9.12 23.15
N LEU A 299 0.72 8.25 22.24
CA LEU A 299 1.55 7.08 22.52
C LEU A 299 2.99 7.42 22.08
N PRO A 300 3.87 7.88 23.00
CA PRO A 300 5.15 8.44 22.61
C PRO A 300 6.03 7.41 21.90
N ALA A 301 6.65 7.85 20.81
CA ALA A 301 7.65 7.09 20.10
C ALA A 301 8.96 7.10 20.87
N VAL A 302 9.44 5.91 21.20
CA VAL A 302 10.80 5.72 21.69
C VAL A 302 11.71 5.78 20.46
N SER A 303 12.81 6.51 20.56
CA SER A 303 13.90 6.47 19.58
C SER A 303 14.97 5.49 20.04
N PHE A 304 15.77 4.98 19.10
CA PHE A 304 16.95 4.16 19.41
C PHE A 304 17.89 4.86 20.42
N PRO A 305 18.58 4.10 21.29
CA PRO A 305 18.69 2.64 21.30
C PRO A 305 17.58 1.91 22.07
N TYR A 306 17.42 0.61 21.79
CA TYR A 306 16.60 -0.33 22.59
C TYR A 306 17.48 -1.42 23.21
N ALA A 307 16.99 -2.12 24.21
CA ALA A 307 17.62 -3.34 24.73
C ALA A 307 16.66 -4.52 24.57
N VAL A 308 17.15 -5.64 24.04
CA VAL A 308 16.42 -6.91 23.99
C VAL A 308 17.16 -8.02 24.72
N SER A 309 16.41 -8.94 25.31
CA SER A 309 16.89 -10.17 25.93
C SER A 309 16.00 -11.35 25.51
N ALA A 310 16.25 -12.55 26.04
CA ALA A 310 15.32 -13.67 25.88
C ALA A 310 13.98 -13.44 26.60
N ALA A 311 13.97 -12.63 27.67
CA ALA A 311 12.76 -12.31 28.45
C ALA A 311 12.06 -11.02 27.99
N GLU A 312 12.82 -10.12 27.36
CA GLU A 312 12.37 -8.80 26.93
C GLU A 312 12.55 -8.67 25.40
N PRO A 313 11.58 -9.14 24.60
CA PRO A 313 11.53 -8.87 23.17
C PRO A 313 11.02 -7.44 22.89
N GLU A 314 11.41 -6.88 21.75
CA GLU A 314 10.93 -5.57 21.27
C GLU A 314 10.25 -5.69 19.91
N GLU A 315 9.16 -4.96 19.71
CA GLU A 315 8.45 -4.88 18.42
C GLU A 315 8.69 -3.54 17.74
N LEU A 316 9.30 -3.60 16.55
CA LEU A 316 9.53 -2.45 15.68
C LEU A 316 8.49 -2.46 14.56
N LEU A 317 7.55 -1.52 14.59
CA LEU A 317 6.60 -1.30 13.49
C LEU A 317 7.15 -0.23 12.53
N VAL A 318 7.25 -0.57 11.25
CA VAL A 318 7.74 0.30 10.17
C VAL A 318 6.63 0.52 9.15
N SER A 319 6.31 1.78 8.86
CA SER A 319 5.49 2.23 7.75
C SER A 319 6.42 2.76 6.66
N ALA A 320 6.42 2.10 5.50
CA ALA A 320 7.27 2.45 4.37
C ALA A 320 6.42 2.87 3.18
N GLY A 321 6.40 4.17 2.90
CA GLY A 321 5.62 4.77 1.83
C GLY A 321 6.40 4.91 0.53
N ALA A 322 5.74 4.67 -0.59
CA ALA A 322 6.24 4.94 -1.94
C ALA A 322 5.17 5.67 -2.77
N ALA A 323 5.57 6.63 -3.58
CA ALA A 323 4.70 7.37 -4.50
C ALA A 323 5.24 7.41 -5.93
N GLY A 324 6.56 7.51 -6.10
CA GLY A 324 7.25 7.69 -7.39
C GLY A 324 8.14 6.52 -7.82
N CYS A 325 8.29 5.47 -7.02
CA CYS A 325 9.00 4.23 -7.38
C CYS A 325 8.12 2.98 -7.31
N ASP A 326 8.53 1.94 -8.05
CA ASP A 326 8.48 0.56 -7.57
C ASP A 326 9.82 0.27 -6.88
N CYS A 327 9.80 0.16 -5.55
CA CYS A 327 11.01 0.07 -4.72
C CYS A 327 11.18 -1.34 -4.14
N LEU A 328 12.34 -1.97 -4.38
CA LEU A 328 12.78 -3.15 -3.64
C LEU A 328 13.70 -2.71 -2.50
N TRP A 329 13.44 -3.16 -1.27
CA TRP A 329 14.15 -2.65 -0.10
C TRP A 329 14.33 -3.66 1.04
N TYR A 330 15.28 -3.36 1.92
CA TYR A 330 15.60 -4.11 3.14
C TYR A 330 15.67 -3.16 4.33
N LEU A 331 15.47 -3.72 5.52
CA LEU A 331 15.88 -3.10 6.79
C LEU A 331 17.28 -3.59 7.18
N GLU A 332 18.07 -2.71 7.77
CA GLU A 332 19.37 -3.00 8.37
C GLU A 332 19.33 -2.58 9.84
N LEU A 333 19.41 -3.55 10.75
CA LEU A 333 19.36 -3.33 12.19
C LEU A 333 20.77 -3.44 12.78
N GLU A 334 21.31 -2.33 13.26
CA GLU A 334 22.60 -2.30 13.96
C GLU A 334 22.42 -2.75 15.41
N TRP A 335 23.34 -3.58 15.90
CA TRP A 335 23.31 -4.14 17.25
C TRP A 335 24.69 -4.15 17.90
N SER A 336 24.71 -4.14 19.23
CA SER A 336 25.89 -4.43 20.05
C SER A 336 25.54 -5.26 21.27
N SER A 337 26.42 -6.20 21.64
CA SER A 337 26.28 -7.00 22.86
C SER A 337 27.66 -7.53 23.26
N GLU A 338 28.00 -7.45 24.55
CA GLU A 338 29.23 -8.02 25.13
C GLU A 338 30.52 -7.64 24.37
N GLY A 339 30.63 -6.36 23.97
CA GLY A 339 31.77 -5.84 23.21
C GLY A 339 31.79 -6.19 21.71
N ARG A 340 30.90 -7.07 21.24
CA ARG A 340 30.65 -7.29 19.80
C ARG A 340 29.65 -6.27 19.27
N ARG A 341 29.72 -6.01 17.97
CA ARG A 341 28.77 -5.19 17.21
C ARG A 341 28.59 -5.77 15.81
N GLY A 342 27.48 -5.47 15.16
CA GLY A 342 27.25 -5.84 13.77
C GLY A 342 25.91 -5.30 13.25
N THR A 343 25.57 -5.67 12.03
CA THR A 343 24.32 -5.29 11.37
C THR A 343 23.65 -6.56 10.86
N VAL A 344 22.35 -6.72 11.10
CA VAL A 344 21.55 -7.78 10.47
C VAL A 344 20.66 -7.18 9.38
N ARG A 345 20.59 -7.85 8.24
CA ARG A 345 19.71 -7.48 7.13
C ARG A 345 18.40 -8.26 7.27
N ILE A 346 17.30 -7.53 7.31
CA ILE A 346 15.94 -8.05 7.50
C ILE A 346 15.15 -7.77 6.23
N GLY A 347 14.71 -8.85 5.57
CA GLY A 347 13.80 -8.83 4.43
C GLY A 347 12.41 -9.28 4.83
N ASN A 348 11.59 -9.64 3.85
CA ASN A 348 10.29 -10.25 4.08
C ASN A 348 10.41 -11.65 4.72
N GLU A 349 9.26 -12.29 4.94
CA GLU A 349 9.11 -13.61 5.54
C GLU A 349 9.94 -14.71 4.84
N ASP A 350 10.27 -14.54 3.55
CA ASP A 350 11.09 -15.45 2.75
C ASP A 350 12.57 -15.00 2.64
N GLY A 351 12.97 -13.93 3.33
CA GLY A 351 14.33 -13.35 3.33
C GLY A 351 14.66 -12.49 2.10
N THR A 352 13.71 -12.28 1.20
CA THR A 352 13.83 -11.45 -0.02
C THR A 352 13.57 -9.97 0.30
N PRO A 353 13.86 -9.01 -0.59
CA PRO A 353 13.54 -7.61 -0.34
C PRO A 353 12.02 -7.42 -0.23
N PHE A 354 11.58 -6.52 0.64
CA PHE A 354 10.22 -5.99 0.58
C PHE A 354 10.02 -5.26 -0.75
N ARG A 355 8.79 -5.26 -1.28
CA ARG A 355 8.43 -4.53 -2.51
C ARG A 355 7.24 -3.62 -2.24
N THR A 356 7.43 -2.33 -2.47
CA THR A 356 6.39 -1.33 -2.34
C THR A 356 6.38 -0.47 -3.60
N SER A 357 5.24 -0.41 -4.30
CA SER A 357 5.10 0.40 -5.51
C SER A 357 4.10 1.53 -5.29
N GLY A 358 4.42 2.72 -5.78
CA GLY A 358 3.53 3.87 -5.72
C GLY A 358 2.16 3.57 -6.32
N ALA A 359 1.09 3.94 -5.59
CA ALA A 359 -0.30 3.67 -5.98
C ALA A 359 -1.07 4.91 -6.48
N LYS A 360 -0.39 6.05 -6.68
CA LYS A 360 -1.02 7.30 -7.15
C LYS A 360 -1.33 7.24 -8.65
N GLY A 361 -2.27 8.08 -9.11
CA GLY A 361 -2.51 8.37 -10.53
C GLY A 361 -3.16 7.26 -11.37
N ARG A 362 -3.80 6.26 -10.74
CA ARG A 362 -4.34 5.05 -11.38
C ARG A 362 -5.80 4.80 -10.98
N PRO A 363 -6.52 3.91 -11.70
CA PRO A 363 -7.80 3.39 -11.22
C PRO A 363 -7.66 2.73 -9.85
N VAL A 364 -8.57 3.06 -8.94
CA VAL A 364 -8.69 2.46 -7.61
C VAL A 364 -10.05 1.80 -7.49
N HIS A 365 -10.06 0.51 -7.19
CA HIS A 365 -11.26 -0.29 -7.01
C HIS A 365 -11.53 -0.53 -5.52
N GLY A 366 -12.77 -0.30 -5.08
CA GLY A 366 -13.33 -0.86 -3.85
C GLY A 366 -14.11 -2.13 -4.16
N TYR A 367 -14.52 -2.88 -3.14
CA TYR A 367 -15.24 -4.13 -3.33
C TYR A 367 -16.68 -4.01 -2.84
N ASP A 368 -17.64 -3.97 -3.78
CA ASP A 368 -19.05 -4.07 -3.42
C ASP A 368 -19.34 -5.48 -2.88
N SER A 369 -19.52 -5.58 -1.57
CA SER A 369 -19.84 -6.83 -0.88
C SER A 369 -21.25 -7.36 -1.18
N VAL A 370 -22.17 -6.49 -1.63
CA VAL A 370 -23.57 -6.85 -1.99
C VAL A 370 -23.62 -7.36 -3.43
N GLY A 371 -23.10 -6.59 -4.39
CA GLY A 371 -22.96 -7.00 -5.79
C GLY A 371 -21.85 -8.03 -6.04
N ARG A 372 -20.99 -8.26 -5.04
CA ARG A 372 -19.85 -9.19 -5.03
C ARG A 372 -18.86 -8.92 -6.17
N ALA A 373 -18.55 -7.65 -6.39
CA ALA A 373 -17.78 -7.17 -7.53
C ALA A 373 -16.80 -6.05 -7.15
N TRP A 374 -15.65 -6.02 -7.83
CA TRP A 374 -14.74 -4.89 -7.79
C TRP A 374 -15.30 -3.73 -8.60
N ILE A 375 -15.55 -2.60 -7.94
CA ILE A 375 -16.09 -1.39 -8.56
C ILE A 375 -15.06 -0.27 -8.50
N THR A 376 -14.87 0.45 -9.62
CA THR A 376 -14.03 1.64 -9.64
C THR A 376 -14.71 2.74 -8.83
N GLY A 377 -14.02 3.32 -7.84
CA GLY A 377 -14.52 4.54 -7.23
C GLY A 377 -14.47 5.67 -8.25
N GLU A 378 -15.60 6.35 -8.51
CA GLU A 378 -15.58 7.58 -9.29
C GLU A 378 -14.64 8.59 -8.62
N LYS A 379 -13.92 9.36 -9.44
CA LYS A 379 -13.14 10.50 -8.94
C LYS A 379 -14.11 11.46 -8.23
N PRO A 380 -13.72 12.09 -7.10
CA PRO A 380 -14.41 13.31 -6.68
C PRO A 380 -14.37 14.29 -7.86
N GLY A 381 -15.55 14.75 -8.28
CA GLY A 381 -15.77 15.31 -9.61
C GLY A 381 -14.83 16.46 -9.97
N GLN A 382 -14.11 16.29 -11.08
CA GLN A 382 -13.52 17.38 -11.85
C GLN A 382 -14.31 17.44 -13.16
N GLY A 383 -15.22 18.39 -13.27
CA GLY A 383 -16.07 18.61 -14.45
C GLY A 383 -16.83 19.93 -14.34
N GLY A 384 -16.82 20.69 -15.43
CA GLY A 384 -17.39 22.05 -15.52
C GLY A 384 -16.40 23.13 -15.15
#